data_AF-A0AAE4JVR3-F1
#
_entry.id   AF-A0AAE4JVR3-F1
#
_cell.length_a   1.000
_cell.length_b   1.000
_cell.length_c   1.000
_cell.angle_alpha   90.00
_cell.angle_beta   90.00
_cell.angle_gamma   90.00
#
_symmetry.space_group_name_H-M   'P 1'
#
loop_
_entity.id
_entity.type
_entity.pdbx_description
1 polymer ?
#
loop_
_entity_poly.entity_id
_entity_poly.type
_entity_poly.pdbx_seq_one_letter_code
_entity_poly.pdbx_strand_id
1 'polypeptide(L)'
;MWSEINQAIASAIGQPFVTADAQAVGGGSINPAYVLTDGQSRYFVKLNQPQRELMFRQEALGLQALHQVKAIRVPQVICTGLSGRHSFIVLEYLPFRGGSSQAWEQLGQNLAQLHLNGRGNQFGWDQDNTIGSTPQINSWSDDWVSFWRDARIGYQLQLARKRGIHLDHADDLLRNISRLLANHHPQPTLVHGDLWSGNAAFTDAGEPVVFDPAPYYGDWEVDLGMTELFGGFPAEFYQGYESVQGLPVGYQTRKTLYNLYHILNHGNLFGGSYWHQAQGMINALVRSLE
;
A
#
# COMPACT_ATOMS: atom_id res chain seq x y z
N MET A 1 -11.59 -24.20 -11.88
CA MET A 1 -10.94 -22.91 -11.59
C MET A 1 -11.15 -21.93 -12.74
N TRP A 2 -10.37 -22.00 -13.82
CA TRP A 2 -10.47 -21.02 -14.91
C TRP A 2 -11.87 -20.88 -15.53
N SER A 3 -12.68 -21.94 -15.58
CA SER A 3 -14.07 -21.85 -16.05
C SER A 3 -14.93 -20.83 -15.26
N GLU A 4 -14.82 -20.81 -13.93
CA GLU A 4 -15.62 -19.90 -13.08
C GLU A 4 -15.05 -18.48 -13.17
N ILE A 5 -13.73 -18.33 -13.24
CA ILE A 5 -13.07 -17.03 -13.46
C ILE A 5 -13.44 -16.47 -14.82
N ASN A 6 -13.46 -17.28 -15.89
CA ASN A 6 -13.89 -16.88 -17.22
C ASN A 6 -15.33 -16.37 -17.21
N GLN A 7 -16.23 -17.07 -16.52
CA GLN A 7 -17.63 -16.66 -16.38
C GLN A 7 -17.74 -15.35 -15.60
N ALA A 8 -16.98 -15.17 -14.53
CA ALA A 8 -16.95 -13.94 -13.75
C ALA A 8 -16.42 -12.75 -14.58
N ILE A 9 -15.36 -12.96 -15.37
CA ILE A 9 -14.85 -11.97 -16.33
C ILE A 9 -15.92 -11.63 -17.34
N ALA A 10 -16.47 -12.64 -18.03
CA ALA A 10 -17.48 -12.44 -19.07
C ALA A 10 -18.71 -11.69 -18.56
N SER A 11 -19.16 -12.00 -17.34
CA SER A 11 -20.26 -11.29 -16.69
C SER A 11 -19.91 -9.84 -16.38
N ALA A 12 -18.68 -9.56 -15.94
CA ALA A 12 -18.25 -8.20 -15.58
C ALA A 12 -18.09 -7.30 -16.82
N ILE A 13 -17.59 -7.86 -17.93
CA ILE A 13 -17.34 -7.10 -19.16
C ILE A 13 -18.52 -7.11 -20.15
N GLY A 14 -19.56 -7.91 -19.89
CA GLY A 14 -20.76 -7.99 -20.72
C GLY A 14 -20.55 -8.68 -22.08
N GLN A 15 -19.46 -9.43 -22.25
CA GLN A 15 -19.13 -10.17 -23.48
C GLN A 15 -18.47 -11.51 -23.15
N PRO A 16 -18.55 -12.52 -24.04
CA PRO A 16 -17.91 -13.82 -23.80
C PRO A 16 -16.40 -13.68 -23.61
N PHE A 17 -15.85 -14.40 -22.63
CA PHE A 17 -14.41 -14.52 -22.42
C PHE A 17 -14.08 -15.99 -22.16
N VAL A 18 -13.13 -16.53 -22.91
CA VAL A 18 -12.62 -17.89 -22.74
C VAL A 18 -11.12 -17.85 -22.80
N THR A 19 -10.47 -18.14 -21.67
CA THR A 19 -9.01 -18.22 -21.60
C THR A 19 -8.48 -19.26 -22.58
N ALA A 20 -7.68 -18.81 -23.54
CA ALA A 20 -6.90 -19.62 -24.46
C ALA A 20 -5.52 -19.99 -23.86
N ASP A 21 -4.91 -19.07 -23.10
CA ASP A 21 -3.65 -19.30 -22.41
C ASP A 21 -3.61 -18.60 -21.04
N ALA A 22 -2.93 -19.23 -20.08
CA ALA A 22 -2.80 -18.78 -18.70
C ALA A 22 -1.33 -18.84 -18.27
N GLN A 23 -0.67 -17.69 -18.30
CA GLN A 23 0.76 -17.59 -18.03
C GLN A 23 1.01 -17.20 -16.59
N ALA A 24 1.75 -18.02 -15.85
CA ALA A 24 2.19 -17.66 -14.51
C ALA A 24 3.19 -16.50 -14.60
N VAL A 25 3.02 -15.48 -13.76
CA VAL A 25 3.90 -14.32 -13.67
C VAL A 25 4.45 -14.18 -12.26
N GLY A 26 5.74 -13.84 -12.17
CA GLY A 26 6.41 -13.56 -10.90
C GLY A 26 6.10 -12.15 -10.38
N GLY A 27 6.53 -11.85 -9.15
CA GLY A 27 6.49 -10.51 -8.57
C GLY A 27 5.71 -10.37 -7.27
N GLY A 28 4.74 -11.26 -7.02
CA GLY A 28 4.02 -11.30 -5.73
C GLY A 28 4.70 -12.19 -4.71
N SER A 29 5.02 -11.68 -3.52
CA SER A 29 5.57 -12.50 -2.41
C SER A 29 4.52 -13.37 -1.71
N ILE A 30 3.22 -13.11 -1.95
CA ILE A 30 2.10 -13.69 -1.17
C ILE A 30 1.08 -14.44 -2.04
N ASN A 31 0.81 -13.94 -3.26
CA ASN A 31 -0.24 -14.47 -4.14
C ASN A 31 0.36 -15.00 -5.44
N PRO A 32 0.06 -16.25 -5.85
CA PRO A 32 0.25 -16.67 -7.23
C PRO A 32 -0.50 -15.74 -8.19
N ALA A 33 0.20 -15.29 -9.24
CA ALA A 33 -0.34 -14.38 -10.22
C ALA A 33 -0.26 -14.97 -11.64
N TYR A 34 -1.25 -14.66 -12.46
CA TYR A 34 -1.40 -15.15 -13.82
C TYR A 34 -1.84 -14.04 -14.76
N VAL A 35 -1.43 -14.14 -16.03
CA VAL A 35 -2.04 -13.40 -17.14
C VAL A 35 -2.92 -14.35 -17.91
N LEU A 36 -4.21 -14.06 -17.96
CA LEU A 36 -5.18 -14.79 -18.78
C LEU A 36 -5.39 -14.05 -20.09
N THR A 37 -5.39 -14.79 -21.20
CA THR A 37 -5.65 -14.23 -22.53
C THR A 37 -6.61 -15.11 -23.31
N ASP A 38 -7.50 -14.51 -24.09
CA ASP A 38 -8.32 -15.17 -25.12
C ASP A 38 -7.70 -15.04 -26.53
N GLY A 39 -6.50 -14.44 -26.62
CA GLY A 39 -5.82 -14.10 -27.88
C GLY A 39 -6.05 -12.65 -28.34
N GLN A 40 -7.02 -11.94 -27.77
CA GLN A 40 -7.33 -10.54 -28.07
C GLN A 40 -7.22 -9.64 -26.83
N SER A 41 -7.82 -10.08 -25.73
CA SER A 41 -7.88 -9.40 -24.44
C SER A 41 -6.96 -10.07 -23.42
N ARG A 42 -6.42 -9.30 -22.49
CA ARG A 42 -5.57 -9.79 -21.39
C ARG A 42 -6.07 -9.29 -20.05
N TYR A 43 -6.04 -10.16 -19.05
CA TYR A 43 -6.39 -9.84 -17.67
C TYR A 43 -5.33 -10.37 -16.72
N PHE A 44 -5.04 -9.59 -15.67
CA PHE A 44 -4.15 -10.00 -14.61
C PHE A 44 -4.97 -10.59 -13.46
N VAL A 45 -4.60 -11.78 -12.99
CA VAL A 45 -5.35 -12.52 -11.98
C VAL A 45 -4.43 -12.87 -10.83
N LYS A 46 -4.83 -12.47 -9.61
CA LYS A 46 -4.21 -12.99 -8.38
C LYS A 46 -5.11 -14.04 -7.77
N LEU A 47 -4.49 -15.12 -7.27
CA LEU A 47 -5.18 -16.20 -6.60
C LEU A 47 -4.68 -16.32 -5.15
N ASN A 48 -5.56 -16.79 -4.27
CA ASN A 48 -5.19 -17.24 -2.93
C ASN A 48 -6.22 -18.27 -2.43
N GLN A 49 -6.09 -18.75 -1.19
CA GLN A 49 -7.05 -19.64 -0.54
C GLN A 49 -8.41 -18.94 -0.35
N PRO A 50 -9.53 -19.67 -0.24
CA PRO A 50 -10.87 -19.07 -0.15
C PRO A 50 -11.04 -18.12 1.04
N GLN A 51 -10.36 -18.39 2.16
CA GLN A 51 -10.40 -17.57 3.38
C GLN A 51 -9.79 -16.17 3.18
N ARG A 52 -9.07 -15.94 2.07
CA ARG A 52 -8.50 -14.64 1.69
C ARG A 52 -9.41 -13.85 0.75
N GLU A 53 -10.65 -14.27 0.54
CA GLU A 53 -11.60 -13.51 -0.28
C GLU A 53 -11.75 -12.06 0.18
N LEU A 54 -11.82 -11.82 1.50
CA LEU A 54 -11.94 -10.47 2.05
C LEU A 54 -10.72 -9.60 1.67
N MET A 55 -9.51 -10.16 1.64
CA MET A 55 -8.30 -9.45 1.22
C MET A 55 -8.45 -8.90 -0.20
N PHE A 56 -8.91 -9.71 -1.13
CA PHE A 56 -9.13 -9.28 -2.53
C PHE A 56 -10.28 -8.29 -2.66
N ARG A 57 -11.36 -8.44 -1.88
CA ARG A 57 -12.43 -7.44 -1.84
C ARG A 57 -11.92 -6.08 -1.33
N GLN A 58 -11.08 -6.08 -0.31
CA GLN A 58 -10.49 -4.83 0.22
C GLN A 58 -9.49 -4.20 -0.74
N GLU A 59 -8.66 -5.00 -1.43
CA GLU A 59 -7.78 -4.51 -2.50
C GLU A 59 -8.60 -3.86 -3.63
N ALA A 60 -9.68 -4.51 -4.06
CA ALA A 60 -10.59 -3.98 -5.07
C ALA A 60 -11.21 -2.63 -4.65
N LEU A 61 -11.71 -2.52 -3.41
CA LEU A 61 -12.24 -1.26 -2.87
C LEU A 61 -11.17 -0.17 -2.83
N GLY A 62 -9.95 -0.54 -2.47
CA GLY A 62 -8.80 0.35 -2.44
C GLY A 62 -8.44 0.92 -3.81
N LEU A 63 -8.31 0.05 -4.81
CA LEU A 63 -8.07 0.45 -6.20
C LEU A 63 -9.19 1.33 -6.73
N GLN A 64 -10.45 1.01 -6.44
CA GLN A 64 -11.60 1.83 -6.84
C GLN A 64 -11.56 3.23 -6.20
N ALA A 65 -11.23 3.33 -4.92
CA ALA A 65 -11.13 4.61 -4.23
C ALA A 65 -10.01 5.49 -4.81
N LEU A 66 -8.82 4.92 -5.04
CA LEU A 66 -7.71 5.63 -5.69
C LEU A 66 -8.09 6.10 -7.11
N HIS A 67 -8.76 5.23 -7.88
CA HIS A 67 -9.24 5.56 -9.22
C HIS A 67 -10.23 6.74 -9.22
N GLN A 68 -11.13 6.80 -8.24
CA GLN A 68 -12.17 7.84 -8.14
C GLN A 68 -11.60 9.24 -7.91
N VAL A 69 -10.41 9.36 -7.31
CA VAL A 69 -9.74 10.66 -7.13
C VAL A 69 -9.26 11.25 -8.47
N LYS A 70 -9.08 10.41 -9.50
CA LYS A 70 -8.65 10.81 -10.86
C LYS A 70 -7.31 11.56 -10.89
N ALA A 71 -6.39 11.21 -10.00
CA ALA A 71 -5.08 11.82 -9.91
C ALA A 71 -3.94 10.91 -10.38
N ILE A 72 -4.08 9.60 -10.21
CA ILE A 72 -3.04 8.62 -10.51
C ILE A 72 -3.65 7.37 -11.15
N ARG A 73 -2.93 6.76 -12.09
CA ARG A 73 -3.39 5.52 -12.74
C ARG A 73 -3.25 4.36 -11.77
N VAL A 74 -4.30 3.55 -11.71
CA VAL A 74 -4.32 2.25 -11.05
C VAL A 74 -4.95 1.23 -12.01
N PRO A 75 -4.64 -0.08 -11.88
CA PRO A 75 -5.32 -1.12 -12.63
C PRO A 75 -6.83 -1.08 -12.38
N GLN A 76 -7.64 -1.14 -13.44
CA GLN A 76 -9.09 -1.27 -13.25
C GLN A 76 -9.43 -2.64 -12.65
N VAL A 77 -10.35 -2.63 -11.68
CA VAL A 77 -10.89 -3.87 -11.10
C VAL A 77 -11.97 -4.41 -12.04
N ILE A 78 -11.79 -5.64 -12.52
CA ILE A 78 -12.78 -6.32 -13.36
C ILE A 78 -13.78 -7.05 -12.47
N CYS A 79 -13.29 -7.95 -11.62
CA CYS A 79 -14.14 -8.67 -10.66
C CYS A 79 -13.31 -9.33 -9.54
N THR A 80 -13.99 -9.72 -8.47
CA THR A 80 -13.45 -10.57 -7.40
C THR A 80 -14.40 -11.75 -7.19
N GLY A 81 -13.90 -12.87 -6.66
CA GLY A 81 -14.80 -13.97 -6.31
C GLY A 81 -14.10 -15.20 -5.76
N LEU A 82 -14.87 -16.29 -5.71
CA LEU A 82 -14.42 -17.61 -5.35
C LEU A 82 -14.48 -18.53 -6.56
N SER A 83 -13.48 -19.40 -6.67
CA SER A 83 -13.43 -20.44 -7.69
C SER A 83 -12.89 -21.74 -7.10
N GLY A 84 -13.80 -22.66 -6.78
CA GLY A 84 -13.50 -23.91 -6.08
C GLY A 84 -12.71 -23.70 -4.79
N ARG A 85 -11.42 -24.04 -4.81
CA ARG A 85 -10.50 -23.89 -3.66
C ARG A 85 -9.67 -22.61 -3.68
N HIS A 86 -10.09 -21.59 -4.43
CA HIS A 86 -9.38 -20.32 -4.51
C HIS A 86 -10.33 -19.14 -4.33
N SER A 87 -9.82 -18.06 -3.75
CA SER A 87 -10.33 -16.72 -3.96
C SER A 87 -9.50 -16.02 -5.04
N PHE A 88 -10.07 -15.02 -5.69
CA PHE A 88 -9.39 -14.29 -6.75
C PHE A 88 -9.78 -12.81 -6.84
N ILE A 89 -8.88 -12.02 -7.40
CA ILE A 89 -9.15 -10.72 -8.01
C ILE A 89 -8.68 -10.75 -9.46
N VAL A 90 -9.50 -10.20 -10.36
CA VAL A 90 -9.17 -9.97 -11.75
C VAL A 90 -9.06 -8.47 -11.99
N LEU A 91 -7.91 -8.07 -12.52
CA LEU A 91 -7.55 -6.69 -12.83
C LEU A 91 -7.28 -6.52 -14.32
N GLU A 92 -7.36 -5.28 -14.78
CA GLU A 92 -6.78 -4.85 -16.03
C GLU A 92 -5.31 -5.29 -16.12
N TYR A 93 -4.96 -5.91 -17.25
CA TYR A 93 -3.56 -6.21 -17.53
C TYR A 93 -2.86 -4.96 -18.09
N LEU A 94 -1.81 -4.51 -17.40
CA LEU A 94 -0.97 -3.40 -17.83
C LEU A 94 0.45 -3.92 -18.13
N PRO A 95 0.96 -3.78 -19.36
CA PRO A 95 2.35 -4.08 -19.65
C PRO A 95 3.23 -2.99 -19.02
N PHE A 96 4.13 -3.42 -18.15
CA PHE A 96 5.03 -2.51 -17.43
C PHE A 96 6.41 -2.44 -18.08
N ARG A 97 7.02 -1.26 -17.98
CA ARG A 97 8.42 -0.99 -18.35
C ARG A 97 9.08 -0.03 -17.36
N GLY A 98 10.38 0.22 -17.55
CA GLY A 98 11.12 1.23 -16.79
C GLY A 98 10.62 2.65 -17.07
N GLY A 99 10.62 3.49 -16.03
CA GLY A 99 10.24 4.90 -16.13
C GLY A 99 11.37 5.78 -16.66
N SER A 100 11.02 6.73 -17.53
CA SER A 100 11.91 7.85 -17.86
C SER A 100 11.92 8.88 -16.73
N SER A 101 12.91 9.78 -16.71
CA SER A 101 12.95 10.91 -15.76
C SER A 101 11.64 11.71 -15.74
N GLN A 102 11.07 12.01 -16.91
CA GLN A 102 9.79 12.72 -17.02
C GLN A 102 8.62 11.90 -16.44
N ALA A 103 8.62 10.57 -16.62
CA ALA A 103 7.56 9.73 -16.09
C ALA A 103 7.62 9.68 -14.55
N TRP A 104 8.82 9.64 -13.97
CA TRP A 104 9.00 9.74 -12.51
C TRP A 104 8.56 11.08 -11.95
N GLU A 105 8.90 12.18 -12.62
CA GLU A 105 8.42 13.52 -12.25
C GLU A 105 6.88 13.56 -12.27
N GLN A 106 6.27 13.03 -13.33
CA GLN A 106 4.81 12.93 -13.43
C GLN A 106 4.21 12.06 -12.32
N LEU A 107 4.87 10.97 -11.93
CA LEU A 107 4.43 10.13 -10.81
C LEU A 107 4.39 10.93 -9.51
N GLY A 108 5.42 11.73 -9.24
CA GLY A 108 5.47 12.61 -8.07
C GLY A 108 4.32 13.62 -8.05
N GLN A 109 4.09 14.29 -9.18
CA GLN A 109 2.97 15.22 -9.35
C GLN A 109 1.62 14.52 -9.13
N ASN A 110 1.42 13.36 -9.73
CA ASN A 110 0.18 12.58 -9.62
C ASN A 110 -0.09 12.14 -8.18
N LEU A 111 0.95 11.71 -7.44
CA LEU A 111 0.81 11.33 -6.04
C LEU A 111 0.46 12.55 -5.16
N ALA A 112 1.09 13.70 -5.37
CA ALA A 112 0.72 14.92 -4.66
C ALA A 112 -0.72 15.34 -4.96
N GLN A 113 -1.18 15.22 -6.22
CA GLN A 113 -2.58 15.46 -6.59
C GLN A 113 -3.54 14.46 -5.95
N LEU A 114 -3.16 13.18 -5.82
CA LEU A 114 -3.96 12.20 -5.08
C LEU A 114 -4.17 12.67 -3.65
N HIS A 115 -3.09 13.10 -2.98
CA HIS A 115 -3.16 13.53 -1.60
C HIS A 115 -3.97 14.82 -1.39
N LEU A 116 -3.83 15.78 -2.30
CA LEU A 116 -4.56 17.05 -2.23
C LEU A 116 -6.07 16.87 -2.45
N ASN A 117 -6.45 15.98 -3.37
CA ASN A 117 -7.83 15.81 -3.81
C ASN A 117 -8.57 14.71 -3.03
N GLY A 118 -7.87 13.71 -2.49
CA GLY A 118 -8.42 12.59 -1.73
C GLY A 118 -8.75 12.91 -0.26
N ARG A 119 -9.30 14.09 0.05
CA ARG A 119 -9.53 14.51 1.44
C ARG A 119 -10.67 13.73 2.09
N GLY A 120 -10.46 13.30 3.33
CA GLY A 120 -11.45 12.69 4.21
C GLY A 120 -11.73 13.56 5.44
N ASN A 121 -12.69 13.12 6.25
CA ASN A 121 -13.09 13.82 7.49
C ASN A 121 -12.44 13.22 8.74
N GLN A 122 -12.07 11.95 8.70
CA GLN A 122 -11.54 11.17 9.83
C GLN A 122 -10.43 10.24 9.32
N PHE A 123 -9.56 9.79 10.22
CA PHE A 123 -8.53 8.80 9.93
C PHE A 123 -9.11 7.39 10.03
N GLY A 124 -8.74 6.51 9.09
CA GLY A 124 -9.22 5.13 9.06
C GLY A 124 -9.80 4.72 7.71
N TRP A 125 -10.57 3.64 7.73
CA TRP A 125 -11.20 3.04 6.56
C TRP A 125 -12.47 2.32 7.00
N ASP A 126 -13.43 2.15 6.09
CA ASP A 126 -14.72 1.52 6.42
C ASP A 126 -14.57 0.09 6.96
N GLN A 127 -13.53 -0.63 6.54
CA GLN A 127 -13.25 -1.99 6.95
C GLN A 127 -11.75 -2.20 7.15
N ASP A 128 -11.40 -3.10 8.05
CA ASP A 128 -10.02 -3.58 8.17
C ASP A 128 -9.60 -4.23 6.85
N ASN A 129 -8.38 -3.92 6.42
CA ASN A 129 -7.75 -4.51 5.25
C ASN A 129 -6.44 -5.19 5.66
N THR A 130 -5.48 -5.30 4.75
CA THR A 130 -4.21 -5.98 5.01
C THR A 130 -3.04 -5.21 4.43
N ILE A 131 -1.92 -5.22 5.16
CA ILE A 131 -0.60 -4.77 4.67
C ILE A 131 0.27 -6.02 4.46
N GLY A 132 0.36 -6.47 3.20
CA GLY A 132 0.77 -7.83 2.91
C GLY A 132 -0.24 -8.84 3.46
N SER A 133 0.18 -9.77 4.33
CA SER A 133 -0.74 -10.75 4.95
C SER A 133 -1.18 -10.39 6.38
N THR A 134 -0.65 -9.28 6.92
CA THR A 134 -0.95 -8.78 8.26
C THR A 134 -2.24 -7.97 8.22
N PRO A 135 -3.20 -8.20 9.15
CA PRO A 135 -4.37 -7.33 9.29
C PRO A 135 -3.95 -5.88 9.57
N GLN A 136 -4.60 -4.93 8.91
CA GLN A 136 -4.42 -3.51 9.15
C GLN A 136 -5.72 -2.95 9.75
N ILE A 137 -5.64 -2.54 11.01
CA ILE A 137 -6.80 -2.06 11.79
C ILE A 137 -7.14 -0.65 11.36
N ASN A 138 -8.38 -0.40 10.96
CA ASN A 138 -8.79 0.83 10.31
C ASN A 138 -10.00 1.53 10.97
N SER A 139 -10.41 1.10 12.16
CA SER A 139 -11.43 1.78 12.95
C SER A 139 -11.26 3.30 12.92
N TRP A 140 -12.33 4.02 12.60
CA TRP A 140 -12.33 5.46 12.45
C TRP A 140 -11.85 6.19 13.71
N SER A 141 -11.06 7.25 13.53
CA SER A 141 -10.50 8.09 14.58
C SER A 141 -10.46 9.55 14.15
N ASP A 142 -10.75 10.47 15.07
CA ASP A 142 -10.57 11.91 14.88
C ASP A 142 -9.15 12.39 15.22
N ASP A 143 -8.33 11.53 15.84
CA ASP A 143 -6.97 11.85 16.29
C ASP A 143 -5.93 10.97 15.57
N TRP A 144 -5.06 11.61 14.78
CA TRP A 144 -3.98 10.95 14.07
C TRP A 144 -2.98 10.31 15.04
N VAL A 145 -2.69 10.98 16.16
CA VAL A 145 -1.67 10.53 17.10
C VAL A 145 -2.08 9.20 17.73
N SER A 146 -3.32 9.12 18.23
CA SER A 146 -3.87 7.89 18.79
C SER A 146 -4.04 6.81 17.73
N PHE A 147 -4.52 7.17 16.53
CA PHE A 147 -4.63 6.22 15.41
C PHE A 147 -3.28 5.58 15.06
N TRP A 148 -2.24 6.40 14.87
CA TRP A 148 -0.90 5.92 14.53
C TRP A 148 -0.28 5.11 15.67
N ARG A 149 -0.41 5.57 16.92
CA ARG A 149 0.10 4.87 18.09
C ARG A 149 -0.53 3.49 18.26
N ASP A 150 -1.86 3.40 18.20
CA ASP A 150 -2.58 2.20 18.62
C ASP A 150 -2.82 1.25 17.45
N ALA A 151 -3.36 1.76 16.33
CA ALA A 151 -3.76 0.95 15.18
C ALA A 151 -2.62 0.62 14.21
N ARG A 152 -1.47 1.30 14.31
CA ARG A 152 -0.27 1.03 13.49
C ARG A 152 0.85 0.46 14.35
N ILE A 153 1.63 1.31 15.03
CA ILE A 153 2.84 0.88 15.74
C ILE A 153 2.52 -0.11 16.87
N GLY A 154 1.55 0.21 17.72
CA GLY A 154 1.12 -0.61 18.85
C GLY A 154 0.64 -1.99 18.43
N TYR A 155 -0.18 -2.06 17.38
CA TYR A 155 -0.65 -3.33 16.83
C TYR A 155 0.50 -4.21 16.31
N GLN A 156 1.44 -3.64 15.54
CA GLN A 156 2.59 -4.40 15.03
C GLN A 156 3.49 -4.91 16.17
N LEU A 157 3.73 -4.10 17.21
CA LEU A 157 4.47 -4.52 18.40
C LEU A 157 3.73 -5.60 19.19
N GLN A 158 2.40 -5.53 19.28
CA GLN A 158 1.60 -6.58 19.91
C GLN A 158 1.74 -7.92 19.16
N LEU A 159 1.72 -7.90 17.82
CA LEU A 159 1.96 -9.09 17.01
C LEU A 159 3.38 -9.66 17.22
N ALA A 160 4.38 -8.80 17.31
CA ALA A 160 5.76 -9.19 17.59
C ALA A 160 5.86 -9.91 18.95
N ARG A 161 5.25 -9.34 20.01
CA ARG A 161 5.22 -9.93 21.36
C ARG A 161 4.52 -11.29 21.40
N LYS A 162 3.41 -11.46 20.67
CA LYS A 162 2.72 -12.75 20.55
C LYS A 162 3.60 -13.85 19.94
N ARG A 163 4.64 -13.47 19.17
CA ARG A 163 5.64 -14.36 18.59
C ARG A 163 6.94 -14.45 19.42
N GLY A 164 6.95 -13.87 20.62
CA GLY A 164 8.12 -13.86 21.51
C GLY A 164 9.17 -12.81 21.19
N ILE A 165 8.94 -11.92 20.22
CA ILE A 165 9.86 -10.85 19.85
C ILE A 165 9.62 -9.63 20.76
N HIS A 166 10.68 -9.18 21.42
CA HIS A 166 10.67 -8.01 22.29
C HIS A 166 11.72 -7.02 21.77
N LEU A 167 11.31 -5.76 21.60
CA LEU A 167 12.17 -4.67 21.19
C LEU A 167 12.36 -3.72 22.37
N ASP A 168 13.60 -3.39 22.69
CA ASP A 168 13.93 -2.46 23.77
C ASP A 168 13.34 -1.08 23.47
N HIS A 169 12.90 -0.38 24.53
CA HIS A 169 12.28 0.95 24.44
C HIS A 169 10.98 1.04 23.61
N ALA A 170 10.38 -0.07 23.19
CA ALA A 170 9.12 -0.04 22.44
C ALA A 170 7.99 0.64 23.21
N ASP A 171 7.86 0.39 24.52
CA ASP A 171 6.87 1.04 25.37
C ASP A 171 7.19 2.52 25.64
N ASP A 172 8.49 2.86 25.72
CA ASP A 172 8.93 4.25 25.80
C ASP A 172 8.55 5.02 24.54
N LEU A 173 8.77 4.44 23.37
CA LEU A 173 8.35 5.01 22.10
C LEU A 173 6.84 5.24 22.07
N LEU A 174 6.03 4.22 22.39
CA LEU A 174 4.56 4.34 22.38
C LEU A 174 4.06 5.47 23.30
N ARG A 175 4.67 5.63 24.49
CA ARG A 175 4.35 6.73 25.41
C ARG A 175 4.71 8.11 24.88
N ASN A 176 5.70 8.19 23.98
CA ASN A 176 6.21 9.46 23.45
C ASN A 176 5.82 9.76 21.99
N ILE A 177 5.02 8.92 21.32
CA ILE A 177 4.53 9.21 19.95
C ILE A 177 3.81 10.57 19.89
N SER A 178 3.06 10.95 20.94
CA SER A 178 2.42 12.27 21.01
C SER A 178 3.41 13.42 21.01
N ARG A 179 4.62 13.25 21.57
CA ARG A 179 5.70 14.25 21.52
C ARG A 179 6.34 14.32 20.14
N LEU A 180 6.56 13.17 19.50
CA LEU A 180 7.09 13.10 18.12
C LEU A 180 6.14 13.74 17.09
N LEU A 181 4.84 13.76 17.39
CA LEU A 181 3.78 14.31 16.52
C LEU A 181 3.13 15.59 17.09
N ALA A 182 3.67 16.20 18.15
CA ALA A 182 2.97 17.23 18.95
C ALA A 182 2.48 18.45 18.16
N ASN A 183 3.21 18.84 17.11
CA ASN A 183 2.89 20.00 16.27
C ASN A 183 2.45 19.57 14.86
N HIS A 184 1.99 18.32 14.70
CA HIS A 184 1.61 17.76 13.43
C HIS A 184 0.13 17.41 13.42
N HIS A 185 -0.65 18.20 12.68
CA HIS A 185 -2.10 18.04 12.55
C HIS A 185 -2.45 17.81 11.08
N PRO A 186 -2.19 16.61 10.54
CA PRO A 186 -2.44 16.33 9.14
C PRO A 186 -3.94 16.34 8.84
N GLN A 187 -4.31 16.80 7.66
CA GLN A 187 -5.65 16.57 7.11
C GLN A 187 -5.75 15.07 6.77
N PRO A 188 -6.82 14.35 7.20
CA PRO A 188 -7.05 13.00 6.71
C PRO A 188 -7.15 12.98 5.19
N THR A 189 -6.30 12.19 4.56
CA THR A 189 -6.18 12.09 3.11
C THR A 189 -6.05 10.63 2.72
N LEU A 190 -6.66 10.25 1.60
CA LEU A 190 -6.53 8.92 1.02
C LEU A 190 -5.06 8.67 0.65
N VAL A 191 -4.47 7.65 1.27
CA VAL A 191 -3.12 7.18 0.98
C VAL A 191 -3.17 5.82 0.29
N HIS A 192 -2.17 5.52 -0.52
CA HIS A 192 -1.91 4.19 -1.07
C HIS A 192 -1.64 3.17 0.05
N GLY A 193 -0.86 3.57 1.05
CA GLY A 193 -0.61 2.81 2.29
C GLY A 193 0.45 1.71 2.19
N ASP A 194 0.96 1.42 0.99
CA ASP A 194 2.08 0.49 0.74
C ASP A 194 2.92 0.92 -0.49
N LEU A 195 3.25 2.21 -0.61
CA LEU A 195 3.87 2.74 -1.83
C LEU A 195 5.41 2.66 -1.80
N TRP A 196 5.96 1.59 -2.36
CA TRP A 196 7.40 1.38 -2.55
C TRP A 196 7.70 0.97 -4.00
N SER A 197 8.97 0.72 -4.32
CA SER A 197 9.41 0.52 -5.72
C SER A 197 8.82 -0.72 -6.38
N GLY A 198 8.38 -1.70 -5.58
CA GLY A 198 7.64 -2.86 -6.06
C GLY A 198 6.18 -2.60 -6.44
N ASN A 199 5.61 -1.46 -6.03
CA ASN A 199 4.19 -1.10 -6.20
C ASN A 199 3.97 0.13 -7.10
N ALA A 200 5.01 0.52 -7.86
CA ALA A 200 4.96 1.58 -8.85
C ALA A 200 5.59 1.10 -10.16
N ALA A 201 4.95 1.41 -11.29
CA ALA A 201 5.44 1.06 -12.62
C ALA A 201 4.97 2.08 -13.66
N PHE A 202 5.36 1.86 -14.91
CA PHE A 202 5.00 2.71 -16.03
C PHE A 202 4.46 1.87 -17.17
N THR A 203 3.39 2.33 -17.81
CA THR A 203 2.87 1.68 -19.03
C THR A 203 3.82 1.86 -20.21
N ASP A 204 3.54 1.17 -21.32
CA ASP A 204 4.23 1.40 -22.61
C ASP A 204 4.08 2.82 -23.15
N ALA A 205 3.08 3.58 -22.72
CA ALA A 205 2.95 5.00 -23.04
C ALA A 205 3.80 5.90 -22.11
N GLY A 206 4.40 5.35 -21.05
CA GLY A 206 5.09 6.10 -20.00
C GLY A 206 4.15 6.68 -18.94
N GLU A 207 2.89 6.26 -18.92
CA GLU A 207 1.92 6.68 -17.88
C GLU A 207 2.29 6.04 -16.54
N PRO A 208 2.44 6.82 -15.45
CA PRO A 208 2.74 6.27 -14.13
C PRO A 208 1.55 5.52 -13.52
N VAL A 209 1.79 4.31 -13.02
CA VAL A 209 0.79 3.42 -12.42
C VAL A 209 1.24 3.01 -11.02
N VAL A 210 0.31 3.03 -10.07
CA VAL A 210 0.49 2.41 -8.74
C VAL A 210 -0.48 1.26 -8.56
N PHE A 211 -0.09 0.26 -7.78
CA PHE A 211 -0.85 -0.98 -7.59
C PHE A 211 -0.54 -1.61 -6.23
N ASP A 212 -1.36 -2.59 -5.86
CA ASP A 212 -1.29 -3.32 -4.58
C ASP A 212 -1.43 -2.39 -3.35
N PRO A 213 -2.51 -1.58 -3.28
CA PRO A 213 -2.68 -0.64 -2.18
C PRO A 213 -3.09 -1.34 -0.88
N ALA A 214 -2.74 -0.71 0.25
CA ALA A 214 -3.27 -0.98 1.58
C ALA A 214 -3.92 0.29 2.15
N PRO A 215 -5.00 0.81 1.51
CA PRO A 215 -5.38 2.19 1.66
C PRO A 215 -6.15 2.47 2.95
N TYR A 216 -6.10 3.72 3.36
CA TYR A 216 -6.88 4.31 4.44
C TYR A 216 -6.81 5.83 4.31
N TYR A 217 -7.63 6.56 5.05
CA TYR A 217 -7.43 7.99 5.28
C TYR A 217 -6.40 8.18 6.38
N GLY A 218 -5.27 8.77 6.03
CA GLY A 218 -4.12 8.95 6.91
C GLY A 218 -3.43 10.28 6.68
N ASP A 219 -2.25 10.41 7.25
CA ASP A 219 -1.30 11.45 6.86
C ASP A 219 -0.61 11.08 5.54
N TRP A 220 -0.58 12.01 4.59
CA TRP A 220 0.04 11.83 3.28
C TRP A 220 1.55 11.55 3.36
N GLU A 221 2.21 11.95 4.45
CA GLU A 221 3.64 11.70 4.66
C GLU A 221 3.97 10.20 4.77
N VAL A 222 3.00 9.33 5.05
CA VAL A 222 3.22 7.88 5.14
C VAL A 222 3.58 7.26 3.78
N ASP A 223 2.91 7.70 2.71
CA ASP A 223 3.21 7.23 1.36
C ASP A 223 4.57 7.76 0.91
N LEU A 224 4.81 9.05 1.11
CA LEU A 224 6.08 9.67 0.74
C LEU A 224 7.25 9.03 1.48
N GLY A 225 7.10 8.78 2.79
CA GLY A 225 8.12 8.12 3.58
C GLY A 225 8.42 6.71 3.08
N MET A 226 7.40 5.95 2.68
CA MET A 226 7.55 4.60 2.13
C MET A 226 8.29 4.61 0.78
N THR A 227 8.10 5.65 -0.04
CA THR A 227 8.85 5.78 -1.32
C THR A 227 10.36 5.92 -1.14
N GLU A 228 10.80 6.41 0.02
CA GLU A 228 12.22 6.52 0.39
C GLU A 228 12.78 5.23 1.02
N LEU A 229 11.91 4.27 1.36
CA LEU A 229 12.29 2.99 1.92
C LEU A 229 12.68 2.00 0.80
N PHE A 230 13.52 1.01 1.12
CA PHE A 230 13.92 -0.06 0.19
C PHE A 230 14.56 0.39 -1.13
N GLY A 231 15.46 1.38 -1.05
CA GLY A 231 16.27 1.84 -2.18
C GLY A 231 15.83 3.19 -2.75
N GLY A 232 14.64 3.66 -2.40
CA GLY A 232 14.17 5.00 -2.76
C GLY A 232 13.68 5.12 -4.19
N PHE A 233 12.81 6.10 -4.43
CA PHE A 233 12.51 6.58 -5.79
C PHE A 233 13.62 7.52 -6.29
N PRO A 234 13.73 7.76 -7.62
CA PRO A 234 14.72 8.69 -8.15
C PRO A 234 14.37 10.15 -7.82
N ALA A 235 15.36 11.05 -7.94
CA ALA A 235 15.24 12.46 -7.53
C ALA A 235 14.08 13.19 -8.24
N GLU A 236 13.84 12.86 -9.51
CA GLU A 236 12.79 13.44 -10.34
C GLU A 236 11.39 13.23 -9.75
N PHE A 237 11.15 12.10 -9.10
CA PHE A 237 9.89 11.87 -8.39
C PHE A 237 9.67 12.88 -7.28
N TYR A 238 10.66 13.11 -6.42
CA TYR A 238 10.53 14.07 -5.32
C TYR A 238 10.42 15.50 -5.84
N GLN A 239 11.15 15.86 -6.90
CA GLN A 239 11.01 17.15 -7.58
C GLN A 239 9.58 17.35 -8.10
N GLY A 240 9.00 16.32 -8.73
CA GLY A 240 7.62 16.33 -9.20
C GLY A 240 6.62 16.50 -8.05
N TYR A 241 6.80 15.77 -6.95
CA TYR A 241 5.94 15.89 -5.77
C TYR A 241 6.02 17.29 -5.16
N GLU A 242 7.24 17.78 -4.90
CA GLU A 242 7.49 19.09 -4.29
C GLU A 242 7.03 20.26 -5.15
N SER A 243 6.96 20.08 -6.48
CA SER A 243 6.39 21.08 -7.40
C SER A 243 4.89 21.35 -7.15
N VAL A 244 4.19 20.40 -6.53
CA VAL A 244 2.76 20.48 -6.18
C VAL A 244 2.58 20.72 -4.68
N GLN A 245 3.34 20.02 -3.85
CA GLN A 245 3.25 20.09 -2.39
C GLN A 245 4.63 19.99 -1.75
N GLY A 246 5.11 21.09 -1.17
CA GLY A 246 6.43 21.14 -0.52
C GLY A 246 6.51 20.32 0.77
N LEU A 247 7.73 19.89 1.12
CA LEU A 247 7.98 19.13 2.33
C LEU A 247 7.87 19.99 3.60
N PRO A 248 7.06 19.60 4.59
CA PRO A 248 6.92 20.33 5.83
C PRO A 248 8.13 20.16 6.74
N VAL A 249 8.34 21.16 7.60
CA VAL A 249 9.34 21.10 8.66
C VAL A 249 9.05 19.89 9.57
N GLY A 250 10.12 19.18 9.95
CA GLY A 250 10.03 18.00 10.82
C GLY A 250 9.76 16.67 10.09
N TYR A 251 9.62 16.68 8.76
CA TYR A 251 9.39 15.47 7.96
C TYR A 251 10.39 14.35 8.24
N GLN A 252 11.69 14.64 8.42
CA GLN A 252 12.71 13.59 8.59
C GLN A 252 12.48 12.69 9.83
N THR A 253 12.06 13.28 10.95
CA THR A 253 11.71 12.51 12.15
C THR A 253 10.42 11.72 11.94
N ARG A 254 9.39 12.35 11.35
CA ARG A 254 8.11 11.69 11.07
C ARG A 254 8.23 10.56 10.06
N LYS A 255 8.99 10.73 8.99
CA LYS A 255 9.38 9.67 8.04
C LYS A 255 9.97 8.46 8.75
N THR A 256 10.88 8.67 9.71
CA THR A 256 11.48 7.56 10.47
C THR A 256 10.42 6.83 11.28
N LEU A 257 9.50 7.56 11.92
CA LEU A 257 8.37 6.99 12.65
C LEU A 257 7.39 6.26 11.73
N TYR A 258 7.13 6.79 10.53
CA TYR A 258 6.23 6.19 9.55
C TYR A 258 6.83 4.92 8.94
N ASN A 259 8.10 4.96 8.55
CA ASN A 259 8.80 3.78 8.02
C ASN A 259 8.99 2.68 9.08
N LEU A 260 9.03 3.01 10.38
CA LEU A 260 9.08 2.00 11.43
C LEU A 260 7.87 1.05 11.35
N TYR A 261 6.67 1.54 10.98
CA TYR A 261 5.50 0.69 10.80
C TYR A 261 5.75 -0.41 9.76
N HIS A 262 6.30 -0.04 8.60
CA HIS A 262 6.59 -0.99 7.52
C HIS A 262 7.71 -1.96 7.89
N ILE A 263 8.75 -1.49 8.60
CA ILE A 263 9.84 -2.35 9.08
C ILE A 263 9.36 -3.34 10.16
N LEU A 264 8.50 -2.92 11.08
CA LEU A 264 7.86 -3.82 12.03
C LEU A 264 6.98 -4.86 11.31
N ASN A 265 6.22 -4.43 10.29
CA ASN A 265 5.44 -5.36 9.48
C ASN A 265 6.32 -6.40 8.75
N HIS A 266 7.43 -5.95 8.16
CA HIS A 266 8.40 -6.85 7.52
C HIS A 266 9.05 -7.79 8.52
N GLY A 267 9.38 -7.33 9.73
CA GLY A 267 9.81 -8.19 10.82
C GLY A 267 8.76 -9.26 11.17
N ASN A 268 7.49 -8.87 11.23
CA ASN A 268 6.38 -9.77 11.51
C ASN A 268 6.12 -10.82 10.41
N LEU A 269 6.40 -10.50 9.15
CA LEU A 269 6.20 -11.38 8.00
C LEU A 269 7.42 -12.25 7.68
N PHE A 270 8.62 -11.68 7.79
CA PHE A 270 9.85 -12.27 7.26
C PHE A 270 10.94 -12.46 8.31
N GLY A 271 10.82 -11.84 9.49
CA GLY A 271 11.79 -11.95 10.58
C GLY A 271 13.17 -11.38 10.23
N GLY A 272 14.21 -11.95 10.83
CA GLY A 272 15.60 -11.67 10.47
C GLY A 272 16.04 -10.23 10.70
N SER A 273 16.75 -9.66 9.71
CA SER A 273 17.40 -8.34 9.78
C SER A 273 16.42 -7.19 10.01
N TYR A 274 15.14 -7.34 9.64
CA TYR A 274 14.12 -6.32 9.86
C TYR A 274 13.90 -6.02 11.35
N TRP A 275 14.05 -7.00 12.24
CA TRP A 275 13.97 -6.74 13.67
C TRP A 275 15.14 -5.91 14.19
N HIS A 276 16.35 -6.15 13.67
CA HIS A 276 17.51 -5.34 14.01
C HIS A 276 17.35 -3.90 13.51
N GLN A 277 16.83 -3.73 12.29
CA GLN A 277 16.50 -2.41 11.75
C GLN A 277 15.43 -1.70 12.58
N ALA A 278 14.35 -2.39 12.96
CA ALA A 278 13.30 -1.85 13.83
C ALA A 278 13.88 -1.36 15.17
N GLN A 279 14.74 -2.16 15.80
CA GLN A 279 15.40 -1.77 17.05
C GLN A 279 16.24 -0.50 16.88
N GLY A 280 17.02 -0.40 15.80
CA GLY A 280 17.81 0.78 15.50
C GLY A 280 16.96 2.04 15.32
N MET A 281 15.82 1.91 14.62
CA MET A 281 14.87 3.00 14.39
C MET A 281 14.17 3.43 15.70
N ILE A 282 13.75 2.50 16.55
CA ILE A 282 13.18 2.79 17.87
C ILE A 282 14.19 3.58 18.71
N ASN A 283 15.45 3.12 18.78
CA ASN A 283 16.50 3.80 19.53
C ASN A 283 16.77 5.22 19.00
N ALA A 284 16.76 5.41 17.68
CA ALA A 284 16.93 6.73 17.07
C ALA A 284 15.77 7.68 17.42
N LEU A 285 14.52 7.21 17.35
CA LEU A 285 13.33 8.00 17.67
C LEU A 285 13.30 8.39 19.15
N VAL A 286 13.61 7.46 20.05
CA VAL A 286 13.65 7.73 21.49
C VAL A 286 14.73 8.75 21.83
N ARG A 287 15.94 8.61 21.25
CA ARG A 287 17.01 9.60 21.46
C ARG A 287 16.68 11.00 20.92
N SER A 288 15.86 11.10 19.88
CA SER A 288 15.47 12.42 19.33
C SER A 288 14.56 13.24 20.27
N LEU A 289 14.12 12.65 21.39
CA LEU A 289 13.28 13.27 22.41
C LEU A 289 14.07 13.79 23.62
N GLU A 290 15.37 13.51 23.67
CA GLU A 290 16.33 13.98 24.68
C GLU A 290 16.86 15.37 24.31
#